data_AF-A0A7K3T0L2-F1
#
_entry.id   AF-A0A7K3T0L2-F1
#
_cell.length_a   1.000
_cell.length_b   1.000
_cell.length_c   1.000
_cell.angle_alpha   90.00
_cell.angle_beta   90.00
_cell.angle_gamma   90.00
#
_symmetry.space_group_name_H-M   'P 1'
#
loop_
_entity.id
_entity.type
_entity.pdbx_description
1 polymer ?
#
loop_
_entity_poly.entity_id
_entity_poly.type
_entity_poly.pdbx_seq_one_letter_code
_entity_poly.pdbx_strand_id
1 'polypeptide(L)' 'MTYSPRVLHELLDHAARLWPARTALTCRGDSVTYDELAAAAQR' A
#
# COMPACT_ATOMS: atom_id res chain seq x y z
N MET A 1 21.16 -13.25 0.81
CA MET A 1 19.86 -12.57 0.58
C MET A 1 20.12 -11.35 -0.26
N THR A 2 19.78 -11.38 -1.54
CA THR A 2 20.01 -10.25 -2.45
C THR A 2 18.87 -9.25 -2.26
N TYR A 3 19.12 -8.18 -1.50
CA TYR A 3 18.17 -7.07 -1.41
C TYR A 3 18.14 -6.36 -2.76
N SER A 4 17.07 -6.55 -3.53
CA SER A 4 16.80 -5.68 -4.68
C SER A 4 16.13 -4.42 -4.14
N PRO A 5 16.71 -3.23 -4.34
CA PRO A 5 16.07 -2.00 -3.91
C PRO A 5 14.77 -1.85 -4.70
N ARG A 6 13.65 -1.80 -3.98
CA ARG A 6 12.36 -1.38 -4.51
C ARG A 6 11.99 -0.05 -3.87
N VAL A 7 11.39 0.80 -4.66
CA VAL A 7 10.83 2.06 -4.19
C VAL A 7 9.54 1.79 -3.44
N LEU A 8 9.23 2.62 -2.43
CA LEU A 8 8.08 2.39 -1.55
C LEU A 8 6.76 2.26 -2.34
N HIS A 9 6.57 3.07 -3.38
CA HIS A 9 5.34 3.02 -4.19
C HIS A 9 5.16 1.68 -4.89
N GLU A 10 6.23 1.03 -5.39
CA GLU A 10 6.15 -0.31 -6.00
C GLU A 10 5.72 -1.38 -4.99
N LEU A 11 6.13 -1.24 -3.73
CA LEU A 11 5.73 -2.16 -2.66
C LEU A 11 4.25 -1.99 -2.31
N LEU A 12 3.75 -0.75 -2.29
CA LEU A 12 2.35 -0.44 -2.06
C LEU A 12 1.47 -0.92 -3.22
N ASP A 13 1.88 -0.68 -4.47
CA ASP A 13 1.19 -1.18 -5.66
C ASP A 13 1.15 -2.71 -5.69
N HIS A 14 2.24 -3.36 -5.27
CA HIS A 14 2.27 -4.82 -5.17
C HIS A 14 1.30 -5.33 -4.09
N ALA A 15 1.27 -4.70 -2.92
CA ALA A 15 0.37 -5.06 -1.84
C ALA A 15 -1.11 -4.83 -2.19
N ALA A 16 -1.44 -3.75 -2.91
CA ALA A 16 -2.79 -3.48 -3.40
C ALA A 16 -3.30 -4.55 -4.37
N ARG A 17 -2.44 -5.12 -5.22
CA ARG A 17 -2.81 -6.24 -6.11
C ARG A 17 -3.07 -7.55 -5.37
N LEU A 18 -2.35 -7.80 -4.27
CA LEU A 18 -2.47 -9.04 -3.52
C LEU A 18 -3.60 -9.00 -2.49
N TRP A 19 -3.79 -7.86 -1.83
CA TRP A 19 -4.73 -7.69 -0.71
C TRP A 19 -5.45 -6.35 -0.76
N PRO A 20 -6.26 -6.09 -1.82
CA PRO A 20 -6.86 -4.78 -2.04
C PRO A 20 -7.70 -4.32 -0.84
N ALA A 21 -8.51 -5.21 -0.24
CA ALA A 21 -9.40 -4.89 0.86
C ALA A 21 -8.74 -4.92 2.26
N ARG A 22 -7.45 -5.25 2.36
CA ARG A 22 -6.76 -5.32 3.66
C ARG A 22 -6.37 -3.92 4.11
N THR A 23 -6.57 -3.62 5.39
CA THR A 23 -6.12 -2.37 6.00
C THR A 23 -4.61 -2.19 5.85
N ALA A 24 -4.21 -1.09 5.22
CA ALA A 24 -2.82 -0.70 5.01
C ALA A 24 -2.32 0.25 6.10
N LEU A 25 -3.17 1.20 6.50
CA LEU A 25 -2.82 2.24 7.47
C LEU A 25 -4.04 2.57 8.33
N THR A 26 -3.79 2.79 9.62
CA THR A 26 -4.79 3.31 10.56
C THR A 26 -4.27 4.61 11.16
N CYS A 27 -5.14 5.63 11.22
CA CYS A 27 -4.80 6.94 11.78
C CYS A 27 -6.02 7.50 12.50
N ARG A 28 -5.87 7.79 13.80
CA ARG A 28 -6.91 8.42 14.63
C ARG A 28 -8.30 7.73 14.59
N GLY A 29 -8.33 6.42 14.41
CA GLY A 29 -9.57 5.63 14.34
C GLY A 29 -10.07 5.39 12.92
N ASP A 30 -9.57 6.14 11.94
CA ASP A 30 -9.81 5.89 10.53
C ASP A 30 -8.84 4.84 10.00
N SER A 31 -9.30 4.07 9.02
CA SER A 31 -8.51 3.03 8.38
C SER A 31 -8.65 3.16 6.88
N VAL A 32 -7.54 3.00 6.17
CA VAL A 32 -7.54 2.90 4.70
C VAL A 32 -6.97 1.55 4.28
N THR A 33 -7.55 1.01 3.24
CA THR A 33 -7.13 -0.22 2.59
C THR A 33 -5.92 0.02 1.67
N TYR A 34 -5.25 -1.05 1.25
CA TYR A 34 -4.14 -0.93 0.29
C TYR A 34 -4.60 -0.36 -1.05
N ASP A 35 -5.83 -0.65 -1.49
CA ASP A 35 -6.38 -0.10 -2.74
C ASP A 35 -6.61 1.42 -2.64
N GLU A 36 -7.23 1.87 -1.55
CA GLU A 36 -7.44 3.31 -1.29
C GLU A 36 -6.11 4.07 -1.14
N LEU A 37 -5.13 3.47 -0.47
CA LEU A 37 -3.81 4.06 -0.30
C LEU A 37 -3.06 4.19 -1.63
N ALA A 38 -3.12 3.16 -2.49
CA ALA A 38 -2.49 3.18 -3.81
C ALA A 38 -3.16 4.23 -4.73
N ALA A 39 -4.49 4.32 -4.70
CA ALA A 39 -5.22 5.34 -5.44
C ALA A 39 -4.89 6.77 -4.95
N ALA A 40 -4.71 6.96 -3.64
CA ALA A 40 -4.31 8.25 -3.07
C ALA A 40 -2.88 8.67 -3.47
N ALA A 41 -1.96 7.72 -3.61
CA ALA A 41 -0.57 7.99 -3.99
C ALA A 41 -0.38 8.46 -5.45
N GLN A 42 -1.40 8.28 -6.30
CA GLN A 42 -1.39 8.67 -7.72
C GLN A 42 -2.03 10.04 -7.97
N ARG A 43 -2.51 10.72 -6.91
CA ARG A 43 -3.15 12.05 -6.96
C ARG A 43 -2.18 13.17 -6.66
#